data_AF-A0A418WQ00-F1
#
_entry.id   AF-A0A418WQ00-F1
#
_cell.length_a   1.000
_cell.length_b   1.000
_cell.length_c   1.000
_cell.angle_alpha   90.00
_cell.angle_beta   90.00
_cell.angle_gamma   90.00
#
_symmetry.space_group_name_H-M   'P 1'
#
loop_
_entity.id
_entity.type
_entity.pdbx_description
1 polymer ?
#
loop_
_entity_poly.entity_id
_entity_poly.type
_entity_poly.pdbx_seq_one_letter_code
_entity_poly.pdbx_strand_id
1 'polypeptide(L)'
;MSLIRNTLARIFRSREKTDLHFDADVRPAAFMRPIIEKLLDDGEDGDTYRAAVNFWRHAERPPLAIYDGDVSHCHIDGPLQFAGDYALPLGGSIFSHGVTIDLSPFEASELRDHMRAAIERAILAWLADNGRRDIIPASNQFDRQAADREAQAMIADWVARNKANRSVTKPVAEGPDHV
;
A
#
# COMPACT_ATOMS: atom_id res chain seq x y z
N MET A 1 6.15 30.34 -2.06
CA MET A 1 7.25 30.15 -1.08
C MET A 1 6.80 29.26 0.08
N SER A 2 6.62 27.94 -0.13
CA SER A 2 6.13 27.04 0.93
C SER A 2 6.73 25.63 0.89
N LEU A 3 7.82 25.41 0.13
CA LEU A 3 8.49 24.10 0.05
C LEU A 3 9.81 24.06 0.84
N ILE A 4 10.39 25.22 1.18
CA ILE A 4 11.69 25.29 1.88
C ILE A 4 11.53 25.13 3.41
N ARG A 5 10.34 25.39 3.95
CA ARG A 5 10.10 25.30 5.41
C ARG A 5 10.01 23.86 5.94
N ASN A 6 9.60 22.88 5.12
CA ASN A 6 9.44 21.50 5.59
C ASN A 6 10.73 20.67 5.55
N THR A 7 11.66 21.00 4.64
CA THR A 7 12.93 20.26 4.51
C THR A 7 13.90 20.58 5.66
N LEU A 8 13.89 21.82 6.16
CA LEU A 8 14.76 22.25 7.26
C LEU A 8 14.28 21.76 8.64
N ALA A 9 12.97 21.54 8.82
CA ALA A 9 12.43 20.99 10.07
C ALA A 9 12.86 19.53 10.32
N ARG A 10 13.22 18.79 9.26
CA ARG A 10 13.74 17.41 9.34
C ARG A 10 15.22 17.37 9.75
N ILE A 11 15.97 18.45 9.55
CA ILE A 11 17.44 18.48 9.75
C ILE A 11 17.83 18.85 11.20
N PHE A 12 16.94 19.53 11.95
CA PHE A 12 17.29 20.12 13.26
C PHE A 12 16.52 19.57 14.47
N ARG A 13 15.75 18.49 14.35
CA ARG A 13 15.35 17.75 15.56
C ARG A 13 16.41 16.71 15.86
N SER A 14 17.15 16.95 16.94
CA SER A 14 17.66 15.88 17.79
C SER A 14 16.50 14.90 18.01
N ARG A 15 16.46 13.80 17.26
CA ARG A 15 15.45 12.76 17.44
C ARG A 15 15.77 12.12 18.78
N GLU A 16 14.98 12.49 19.77
CA GLU A 16 14.98 11.83 21.07
C GLU A 16 14.77 10.33 20.83
N LYS A 17 15.83 9.56 21.05
CA LYS A 17 15.76 8.11 20.96
C LYS A 17 15.03 7.63 22.21
N THR A 18 13.91 6.95 21.99
CA THR A 18 13.18 6.28 23.07
C THR A 18 13.54 4.80 23.02
N ASP A 19 13.93 4.25 24.17
CA ASP A 19 14.16 2.82 24.29
C ASP A 19 12.82 2.10 24.40
N LEU A 20 12.57 1.16 23.48
CA LEU A 20 11.40 0.29 23.48
C LEU A 20 11.85 -1.13 23.89
N HIS A 21 11.23 -1.67 24.93
CA HIS A 21 11.51 -3.02 25.42
C HIS A 21 10.29 -3.92 25.24
N PHE A 22 10.51 -5.09 24.62
CA PHE A 22 9.50 -6.13 24.42
C PHE A 22 10.11 -7.48 24.78
N ASP A 23 9.40 -8.27 25.60
CA ASP A 23 9.75 -9.65 25.89
C ASP A 23 9.03 -10.58 24.92
N ALA A 24 9.76 -11.52 24.33
CA ALA A 24 9.21 -12.53 23.44
C ALA A 24 10.01 -13.84 23.53
N ASP A 25 9.31 -14.95 23.33
CA ASP A 25 9.95 -16.26 23.19
C ASP A 25 10.92 -16.27 22.01
N VAL A 26 11.95 -17.12 22.09
CA VAL A 26 13.05 -17.20 21.11
C VAL A 26 12.54 -17.36 19.67
N ARG A 27 11.51 -18.20 19.47
CA ARG A 27 10.96 -18.48 18.14
C ARG A 27 10.25 -17.26 17.51
N PRO A 28 9.24 -16.64 18.17
CA PRO A 28 8.69 -15.35 17.72
C PRO A 28 9.74 -14.26 17.55
N ALA A 29 10.69 -14.14 18.49
CA ALA A 29 11.74 -13.11 18.41
C ALA A 29 12.60 -13.25 17.16
N ALA A 30 12.96 -14.47 16.77
CA ALA A 30 13.74 -14.74 15.56
C ALA A 30 12.97 -14.33 14.28
N PHE A 31 11.66 -14.55 14.25
CA PHE A 31 10.80 -14.19 13.12
C PHE A 31 10.50 -12.68 13.08
N MET A 32 10.23 -12.07 14.24
CA MET A 32 9.77 -10.69 14.34
C MET A 32 10.90 -9.66 14.27
N ARG A 33 12.11 -9.99 14.73
CA ARG A 33 13.27 -9.06 14.73
C ARG A 33 13.47 -8.35 13.38
N PRO A 34 13.62 -9.04 12.23
CA PRO A 34 13.85 -8.35 10.95
C PRO A 34 12.66 -7.50 10.50
N ILE A 35 11.42 -7.83 10.91
CA ILE A 35 10.23 -7.04 10.60
C ILE A 35 10.21 -5.77 11.44
N ILE A 36 10.49 -5.90 12.75
CA ILE A 36 10.57 -4.77 13.68
C ILE A 36 11.68 -3.81 13.23
N GLU A 37 12.85 -4.31 12.84
CA GLU A 37 13.94 -3.49 12.32
C GLU A 37 13.51 -2.66 11.10
N LYS A 38 12.77 -3.25 10.16
CA LYS A 38 12.17 -2.51 9.02
C LYS A 38 11.14 -1.47 9.47
N LEU A 39 10.30 -1.80 10.46
CA LEU A 39 9.29 -0.89 10.99
C LEU A 39 9.88 0.24 11.85
N LEU A 40 11.08 0.08 12.38
CA LEU A 40 11.80 1.11 13.14
C LEU A 40 12.73 1.95 12.26
N ASP A 41 12.98 1.54 11.02
CA ASP A 41 13.85 2.28 10.11
C ASP A 41 13.33 3.70 9.88
N ASP A 42 14.26 4.63 9.86
CA ASP A 42 13.99 6.06 9.91
C ASP A 42 14.13 6.71 8.53
N GLY A 43 13.48 6.08 7.56
CA GLY A 43 13.49 6.46 6.16
C GLY A 43 12.15 6.22 5.49
N GLU A 44 12.09 6.52 4.20
CA GLU A 44 10.88 6.37 3.38
C GLU A 44 10.38 4.92 3.35
N ASP A 45 11.29 3.95 3.40
CA ASP A 45 10.99 2.53 3.54
C ASP A 45 10.26 2.24 4.85
N GLY A 46 10.83 2.65 5.99
CA GLY A 46 10.22 2.46 7.29
C GLY A 46 8.86 3.17 7.41
N ASP A 47 8.74 4.38 6.85
CA ASP A 47 7.45 5.09 6.75
C ASP A 47 6.43 4.29 5.94
N THR A 48 6.86 3.71 4.81
CA THR A 48 6.01 2.89 3.95
C THR A 48 5.59 1.60 4.66
N TYR A 49 6.50 0.90 5.34
CA TYR A 49 6.16 -0.29 6.12
C TYR A 49 5.17 0.03 7.25
N ARG A 50 5.38 1.13 7.98
CA ARG A 50 4.46 1.57 9.04
C ARG A 50 3.09 1.91 8.46
N ALA A 51 3.03 2.64 7.35
CA ALA A 51 1.77 2.93 6.67
C ALA A 51 1.04 1.65 6.22
N ALA A 52 1.79 0.68 5.67
CA ALA A 52 1.26 -0.59 5.19
C ALA A 52 0.70 -1.50 6.30
N VAL A 53 1.05 -1.29 7.57
CA VAL A 53 0.47 -2.06 8.70
C VAL A 53 -0.37 -1.20 9.64
N ASN A 54 -0.49 0.10 9.38
CA ASN A 54 -1.14 1.04 10.30
C ASN A 54 -2.60 0.68 10.58
N PHE A 55 -3.28 0.01 9.65
CA PHE A 55 -4.64 -0.46 9.85
C PHE A 55 -4.76 -1.49 10.98
N TRP A 56 -3.72 -2.29 11.25
CA TRP A 56 -3.70 -3.24 12.39
C TRP A 56 -3.84 -2.54 13.73
N ARG A 57 -3.42 -1.27 13.83
CA ARG A 57 -3.53 -0.49 15.06
C ARG A 57 -4.98 -0.28 15.52
N HIS A 58 -5.93 -0.31 14.59
CA HIS A 58 -7.33 0.03 14.83
C HIS A 58 -8.27 -1.16 14.66
N ALA A 59 -7.77 -2.30 14.18
CA ALA A 59 -8.58 -3.47 13.96
C ALA A 59 -8.88 -4.20 15.28
N GLU A 60 -10.16 -4.46 15.56
CA GLU A 60 -10.57 -5.24 16.74
C GLU A 60 -10.13 -6.70 16.64
N ARG A 61 -10.07 -7.22 15.40
CA ARG A 61 -9.57 -8.56 15.06
C ARG A 61 -8.41 -8.44 14.07
N PRO A 62 -7.44 -9.36 14.09
CA PRO A 62 -6.34 -9.32 13.15
C PRO A 62 -6.85 -9.59 11.72
N PRO A 63 -6.70 -8.66 10.77
CA PRO A 63 -7.18 -8.85 9.42
C PRO A 63 -6.31 -9.85 8.64
N LEU A 64 -6.94 -10.82 7.99
CA LEU A 64 -6.33 -11.79 7.08
C LEU A 64 -6.09 -11.21 5.69
N ALA A 65 -6.96 -10.31 5.25
CA ALA A 65 -6.87 -9.65 3.95
C ALA A 65 -7.52 -8.27 4.03
N ILE A 66 -6.98 -7.34 3.24
CA ILE A 66 -7.55 -6.01 3.03
C ILE A 66 -7.64 -5.77 1.53
N TYR A 67 -8.76 -5.19 1.13
CA TYR A 67 -9.02 -4.80 -0.25
C TYR A 67 -9.46 -3.35 -0.28
N ASP A 68 -8.70 -2.53 -0.99
CA ASP A 68 -8.96 -1.11 -1.14
C ASP A 68 -9.35 -0.81 -2.60
N GLY A 69 -10.49 -0.14 -2.76
CA GLY A 69 -10.83 0.62 -3.96
C GLY A 69 -10.65 2.12 -3.71
N ASP A 70 -11.02 2.95 -4.69
CA ASP A 70 -10.83 4.40 -4.60
C ASP A 70 -11.58 5.07 -3.44
N VAL A 71 -12.75 4.54 -3.08
CA VAL A 71 -13.67 5.10 -2.07
C VAL A 71 -14.31 4.04 -1.17
N SER A 72 -13.94 2.77 -1.37
CA SER A 72 -14.50 1.63 -0.64
C SER A 72 -13.37 0.75 -0.16
N HIS A 73 -13.52 0.20 1.04
CA HIS A 73 -12.50 -0.59 1.70
C HIS A 73 -13.18 -1.77 2.36
N CYS A 74 -12.61 -2.95 2.27
CA CYS A 74 -13.06 -4.07 3.09
C CYS A 74 -11.89 -4.83 3.68
N HIS A 75 -12.13 -5.39 4.86
CA HIS A 75 -11.17 -6.25 5.53
C HIS A 75 -11.84 -7.56 5.95
N ILE A 76 -11.07 -8.64 5.90
CA ILE A 76 -11.50 -9.98 6.29
C ILE A 76 -10.82 -10.32 7.61
N ASP A 77 -11.58 -10.67 8.62
CA ASP A 77 -11.08 -10.90 9.97
C ASP A 77 -10.61 -12.32 10.19
N GLY A 78 -9.45 -12.44 10.82
CA GLY A 78 -8.95 -13.68 11.38
C GLY A 78 -9.10 -13.75 12.90
N PRO A 79 -8.48 -14.77 13.53
CA PRO A 79 -7.78 -15.88 12.88
C PRO A 79 -8.73 -16.83 12.11
N LEU A 80 -8.20 -17.54 11.11
CA LEU A 80 -8.96 -18.61 10.43
C LEU A 80 -9.37 -19.69 11.43
N GLN A 81 -10.63 -20.10 11.38
CA GLN A 81 -11.19 -21.20 12.14
C GLN A 81 -11.30 -22.44 11.26
N PHE A 82 -10.71 -23.55 11.69
CA PHE A 82 -10.83 -24.83 11.01
C PHE A 82 -12.10 -25.55 11.46
N ALA A 83 -12.98 -25.87 10.52
CA ALA A 83 -14.22 -26.61 10.73
C ALA A 83 -14.36 -27.70 9.67
N GLY A 84 -13.98 -28.93 10.00
CA GLY A 84 -13.83 -30.00 9.03
C GLY A 84 -12.74 -29.64 8.01
N ASP A 85 -13.08 -29.73 6.72
CA ASP A 85 -12.17 -29.38 5.62
C ASP A 85 -12.17 -27.89 5.25
N TYR A 86 -12.92 -27.06 6.00
CA TYR A 86 -13.05 -25.63 5.73
C TYR A 86 -12.18 -24.81 6.69
N ALA A 87 -11.53 -23.78 6.15
CA ALA A 87 -10.87 -22.73 6.92
C ALA A 87 -11.61 -21.41 6.71
N LEU A 88 -12.39 -20.99 7.72
CA LEU A 88 -13.29 -19.84 7.62
C LEU A 88 -12.72 -18.64 8.38
N PRO A 89 -12.88 -17.40 7.86
CA PRO A 89 -12.60 -16.20 8.64
C PRO A 89 -13.59 -16.06 9.80
N LEU A 90 -13.28 -15.22 10.79
CA LEU A 90 -14.20 -14.93 11.89
C LEU A 90 -15.27 -13.88 11.52
N GLY A 91 -15.15 -13.27 10.34
CA GLY A 91 -16.03 -12.22 9.84
C GLY A 91 -15.25 -11.25 8.97
N GLY A 92 -15.73 -10.02 8.91
CA GLY A 92 -15.07 -8.91 8.24
C GLY A 92 -15.97 -7.69 8.22
N SER A 93 -15.53 -6.63 7.56
CA SER A 93 -16.36 -5.45 7.38
C SER A 93 -16.11 -4.79 6.03
N ILE A 94 -17.17 -4.22 5.44
CA ILE A 94 -17.12 -3.38 4.25
C ILE A 94 -17.45 -1.96 4.67
N PHE A 95 -16.61 -1.01 4.26
CA PHE A 95 -16.90 0.41 4.29
C PHE A 95 -17.05 0.93 2.86
N SER A 96 -18.20 1.51 2.53
CA SER A 96 -18.43 2.16 1.25
C SER A 96 -19.40 3.32 1.40
N HIS A 97 -19.03 4.50 0.90
CA HIS A 97 -19.91 5.68 0.89
C HIS A 97 -20.56 6.02 2.24
N GLY A 98 -19.81 5.83 3.34
CA GLY A 98 -20.30 6.11 4.70
C GLY A 98 -21.17 5.01 5.31
N VAL A 99 -21.35 3.88 4.62
CA VAL A 99 -22.03 2.70 5.14
C VAL A 99 -20.97 1.68 5.56
N THR A 100 -21.11 1.18 6.79
CA THR A 100 -20.33 0.04 7.30
C THR A 100 -21.25 -1.17 7.38
N ILE A 101 -20.82 -2.30 6.82
CA ILE A 101 -21.53 -3.57 6.85
C ILE A 101 -20.60 -4.61 7.46
N ASP A 102 -21.01 -5.19 8.58
CA ASP A 102 -20.31 -6.31 9.19
C ASP A 102 -20.72 -7.62 8.52
N LEU A 103 -19.73 -8.46 8.28
CA LEU A 103 -19.88 -9.71 7.55
C LEU A 103 -19.83 -10.89 8.52
N SER A 104 -20.73 -11.85 8.33
CA SER A 104 -20.60 -13.16 8.95
C SER A 104 -19.36 -13.91 8.41
N PRO A 105 -18.89 -14.96 9.11
CA PRO A 105 -17.82 -15.84 8.61
C PRO A 105 -18.01 -16.33 7.17
N PHE A 106 -19.25 -16.62 6.77
CA PHE A 106 -19.57 -17.15 5.44
C PHE A 106 -19.51 -16.06 4.37
N GLU A 107 -20.13 -14.90 4.63
CA GLU A 107 -20.07 -13.75 3.72
C GLU A 107 -18.65 -13.23 3.56
N ALA A 108 -17.87 -13.20 4.64
CA ALA A 108 -16.48 -12.81 4.60
C ALA A 108 -15.63 -13.81 3.80
N SER A 109 -15.89 -15.11 3.92
CA SER A 109 -15.22 -16.13 3.11
C SER A 109 -15.54 -15.97 1.62
N GLU A 110 -16.83 -15.81 1.29
CA GLU A 110 -17.29 -15.61 -0.08
C GLU A 110 -16.69 -14.34 -0.70
N LEU A 111 -16.72 -13.22 0.04
CA LEU A 111 -16.14 -11.96 -0.40
C LEU A 111 -14.63 -12.09 -0.62
N ARG A 112 -13.91 -12.73 0.30
CA ARG A 112 -12.47 -12.97 0.16
C ARG A 112 -12.14 -13.71 -1.14
N ASP A 113 -12.88 -14.78 -1.44
CA ASP A 113 -12.65 -15.57 -2.64
C ASP A 113 -13.03 -14.80 -3.91
N HIS A 114 -14.14 -14.04 -3.85
CA HIS A 114 -14.54 -13.13 -4.92
C HIS A 114 -13.46 -12.10 -5.24
N MET A 115 -12.92 -11.41 -4.21
CA MET A 115 -11.91 -10.38 -4.37
C MET A 115 -10.59 -10.95 -4.91
N ARG A 116 -10.15 -12.11 -4.40
CA ARG A 116 -8.95 -12.79 -4.93
C ARG A 116 -9.12 -13.15 -6.40
N ALA A 117 -10.27 -13.70 -6.77
CA ALA A 117 -10.55 -14.04 -8.16
C ALA A 117 -10.63 -12.79 -9.06
N ALA A 118 -11.19 -11.69 -8.57
CA ALA A 118 -11.25 -10.42 -9.29
C ALA A 118 -9.86 -9.81 -9.52
N ILE A 119 -9.01 -9.79 -8.48
CA ILE A 119 -7.62 -9.32 -8.56
C ILE A 119 -6.82 -10.16 -9.54
N GLU A 120 -6.92 -11.49 -9.46
CA GLU A 120 -6.23 -12.40 -10.37
C GLU A 120 -6.63 -12.13 -11.83
N ARG A 121 -7.94 -12.02 -12.11
CA ARG A 121 -8.43 -11.70 -13.46
C ARG A 121 -7.89 -10.36 -13.95
N ALA A 122 -7.87 -9.34 -13.10
CA ALA A 122 -7.36 -8.00 -13.46
C ALA A 122 -5.86 -8.05 -13.78
N ILE A 123 -5.06 -8.75 -12.97
CA ILE A 123 -3.62 -8.93 -13.21
C ILE A 123 -3.38 -9.68 -14.53
N LEU A 124 -4.05 -10.80 -14.74
CA LEU A 124 -3.89 -11.61 -15.96
C LEU A 124 -4.32 -10.87 -17.23
N ALA A 125 -5.38 -10.07 -17.15
CA ALA A 125 -5.81 -9.21 -18.25
C ALA A 125 -4.76 -8.14 -18.56
N TRP A 126 -4.27 -7.43 -17.53
CA TRP A 126 -3.23 -6.42 -17.72
C TRP A 126 -1.95 -7.00 -18.33
N LEU A 127 -1.50 -8.18 -17.87
CA LEU A 127 -0.35 -8.86 -18.45
C LEU A 127 -0.57 -9.25 -19.92
N ALA A 128 -1.79 -9.62 -20.30
CA ALA A 128 -2.17 -9.93 -21.67
C ALA A 128 -2.07 -8.69 -22.56
N ASP A 129 -2.74 -7.62 -22.15
CA ASP A 129 -2.88 -6.39 -22.93
C ASP A 129 -1.53 -5.69 -23.13
N ASN A 130 -0.58 -5.94 -22.24
CA ASN A 130 0.78 -5.39 -22.28
C ASN A 130 1.82 -6.35 -22.86
N GLY A 131 1.42 -7.53 -23.38
CA GLY A 131 2.33 -8.50 -23.99
C GLY A 131 3.40 -9.03 -23.02
N ARG A 132 3.01 -9.29 -21.76
CA ARG A 132 3.91 -9.68 -20.66
C ARG A 132 3.67 -11.11 -20.15
N ARG A 133 2.82 -11.91 -20.82
CA ARG A 133 2.46 -13.27 -20.37
C ARG A 133 3.62 -14.27 -20.35
N ASP A 134 4.59 -14.11 -21.25
CA ASP A 134 5.67 -15.09 -21.46
C ASP A 134 7.01 -14.67 -20.83
N ILE A 135 7.01 -13.68 -19.94
CA ILE A 135 8.25 -13.25 -19.26
C ILE A 135 8.63 -14.28 -18.21
N ILE A 136 9.75 -14.96 -18.45
CA ILE A 136 10.38 -15.87 -17.50
C ILE A 136 10.86 -15.06 -16.28
N PRO A 137 10.56 -15.47 -15.04
CA PRO A 137 11.06 -14.80 -13.85
C PRO A 137 12.58 -14.65 -13.89
N ALA A 138 13.09 -13.44 -13.67
CA ALA A 138 14.52 -13.22 -13.56
C ALA A 138 15.06 -13.99 -12.34
N SER A 139 15.99 -14.92 -12.58
CA SER A 139 16.65 -15.70 -11.52
C SER A 139 17.78 -14.93 -10.82
N ASN A 140 18.04 -13.68 -11.20
CA ASN A 140 19.20 -12.94 -10.74
C ASN A 140 18.91 -12.19 -9.43
N GLN A 141 19.96 -11.96 -8.66
CA GLN A 141 19.93 -11.09 -7.49
C GLN A 141 19.51 -9.68 -7.92
N PHE A 142 18.38 -9.19 -7.41
CA PHE A 142 17.84 -7.87 -7.73
C PHE A 142 18.71 -6.78 -7.10
N ASP A 143 19.47 -6.03 -7.92
CA ASP A 143 20.16 -4.82 -7.47
C ASP A 143 19.13 -3.70 -7.26
N ARG A 144 18.60 -3.66 -6.03
CA ARG A 144 17.61 -2.68 -5.61
C ARG A 144 18.08 -1.25 -5.77
N GLN A 145 19.35 -0.95 -5.46
CA GLN A 145 19.83 0.43 -5.48
C GLN A 145 19.96 0.96 -6.91
N ALA A 146 20.35 0.11 -7.86
CA ALA A 146 20.32 0.47 -9.28
C ALA A 146 18.87 0.64 -9.76
N ALA A 147 17.99 -0.31 -9.47
CA ALA A 147 16.59 -0.28 -9.89
C ALA A 147 15.82 0.93 -9.34
N ASP A 148 16.01 1.28 -8.07
CA ASP A 148 15.32 2.42 -7.45
C ASP A 148 15.79 3.75 -8.07
N ARG A 149 17.08 3.90 -8.39
CA ARG A 149 17.59 5.09 -9.09
C ARG A 149 17.03 5.20 -10.49
N GLU A 150 16.95 4.10 -11.22
CA GLU A 150 16.34 4.06 -12.55
C GLU A 150 14.87 4.45 -12.48
N ALA A 151 14.11 3.87 -11.55
CA ALA A 151 12.71 4.20 -11.33
C ALA A 151 12.50 5.68 -10.99
N GLN A 152 13.32 6.24 -10.08
CA GLN A 152 13.26 7.66 -9.73
C GLN A 152 13.54 8.58 -10.93
N ALA A 153 14.51 8.22 -11.78
CA ALA A 153 14.81 8.96 -13.01
C ALA A 153 13.62 8.91 -13.99
N MET A 154 13.01 7.74 -14.18
CA MET A 154 11.81 7.57 -15.02
C MET A 154 10.63 8.40 -14.51
N ILE A 155 10.40 8.43 -13.19
CA ILE A 155 9.36 9.23 -12.56
C ILE A 155 9.62 10.73 -12.79
N ALA A 156 10.87 11.18 -12.57
CA ALA A 156 11.24 12.59 -12.76
C ALA A 156 11.02 13.05 -14.21
N ASP A 157 11.41 12.23 -15.18
CA ASP A 157 11.22 12.50 -16.61
C ASP A 157 9.73 12.53 -16.99
N TRP A 158 8.92 11.58 -16.51
CA TRP A 158 7.48 11.58 -16.72
C TRP A 158 6.82 12.85 -16.15
N VAL A 159 7.22 13.30 -14.96
CA VAL A 159 6.73 14.55 -14.36
C VAL A 159 7.13 15.76 -15.21
N ALA A 160 8.37 15.81 -15.72
CA ALA A 160 8.83 16.90 -16.56
C ALA A 160 8.02 17.00 -17.87
N ARG A 161 7.80 15.87 -18.55
CA ARG A 161 6.99 15.78 -19.77
C ARG A 161 5.54 16.23 -19.55
N ASN A 162 4.90 15.77 -18.49
CA ASN A 162 3.52 16.15 -18.19
C ASN A 162 3.37 17.62 -17.79
N LYS A 163 4.35 18.19 -17.07
CA LYS A 163 4.36 19.62 -16.80
C LYS A 163 4.51 20.44 -18.08
N ALA A 164 5.43 20.06 -18.98
CA ALA A 164 5.61 20.75 -20.26
C ALA A 164 4.33 20.72 -21.12
N ASN A 165 3.65 19.57 -21.22
CA ASN A 165 2.39 19.44 -21.96
C ASN A 165 1.26 20.31 -21.36
N ARG A 166 1.22 20.45 -20.04
CA ARG A 166 0.25 21.32 -19.35
C ARG A 166 0.55 22.81 -19.51
N SER A 167 1.83 23.17 -19.70
CA SER A 167 2.26 24.55 -19.99
C SER A 167 1.94 24.97 -21.42
N VAL A 168 1.97 24.04 -22.38
CA VAL A 168 1.64 24.31 -23.80
C VAL A 168 0.14 24.52 -24.01
N THR A 169 -0.71 24.10 -23.07
CA THR A 169 -2.19 24.18 -23.17
C THR A 169 -2.84 25.44 -22.54
N LYS A 170 -2.10 26.51 -22.21
CA LYS A 170 -2.67 27.87 -21.97
C LYS A 170 -1.77 28.94 -22.60
N PRO A 171 -2.32 29.94 -23.33
CA PRO A 171 -3.52 30.69 -22.95
C PRO A 171 -4.65 30.66 -23.98
N VAL A 172 -5.90 30.43 -23.51
CA VAL A 172 -7.08 30.98 -24.20
C VAL A 172 -7.10 32.45 -23.86
N ALA A 173 -6.81 33.29 -24.85
CA ALA A 173 -7.08 34.72 -24.76
C ALA A 173 -8.60 34.91 -24.67
N GLU A 174 -9.10 35.30 -23.50
CA GLU A 174 -10.41 35.96 -23.43
C GLU A 174 -10.22 37.34 -24.09
N GLY A 175 -10.81 37.47 -25.27
CA GLY A 175 -10.93 38.75 -25.99
C GLY A 175 -11.87 39.72 -25.27
N PRO A 176 -11.84 41.00 -25.67
CA PRO A 176 -12.31 42.12 -24.86
C PRO A 176 -13.83 42.30 -24.89
N ASP A 177 -14.34 42.79 -23.76
CA ASP A 177 -15.56 43.59 -23.52
C ASP A 177 -16.73 43.47 -24.50
N HIS A 178 -17.86 43.02 -23.96
CA HIS A 178 -19.18 43.34 -24.49
C HIS A 178 -19.88 44.34 -23.57
N VAL A 179 -20.20 45.50 -24.16
CA VAL A 179 -21.02 46.60 -23.66
C VAL A 179 -22.45 46.13 -23.39
#